data_AF-A0ABD6G6K3-F1
#
_entry.id   AF-A0ABD6G6K3-F1
#
_cell.length_a   1.000
_cell.length_b   1.000
_cell.length_c   1.000
_cell.angle_alpha   90.00
_cell.angle_beta   90.00
_cell.angle_gamma   90.00
#
_symmetry.space_group_name_H-M   'P 1'
#
loop_
_entity.id
_entity.type
_entity.pdbx_description
1 polymer ?
#
loop_
_entity_poly.entity_id
_entity_poly.type
_entity_poly.pdbx_seq_one_letter_code
_entity_poly.pdbx_strand_id
1 'polypeptide(L)'
;MTAKEKSTKNAEKQRSHLPTLEDVDKGLISLDDYEIAHGEDVPELTEAGAMNALSVSDVPELKAMFERARGQRGQQKAPVKERIGLRLDHNVVEHFRKMGPGWQSRINDVLAGYVKADGK
;
A
#
# COMPACT_ATOMS: atom_id res chain seq x y z
N MET A 1 20.88 -33.10 51.10
CA MET A 1 21.26 -31.67 51.16
C MET A 1 21.07 -31.07 49.79
N THR A 2 20.12 -30.16 49.71
CA THR A 2 19.58 -29.49 48.53
C THR A 2 20.29 -28.16 48.32
N ALA A 3 20.78 -27.91 47.10
CA ALA A 3 20.77 -26.59 46.50
C ALA A 3 20.89 -26.74 44.97
N LYS A 4 20.04 -26.02 44.27
CA LYS A 4 19.67 -26.18 42.87
C LYS A 4 19.98 -24.85 42.21
N GLU A 5 21.08 -24.74 41.48
CA GLU A 5 21.44 -23.48 40.83
C GLU A 5 20.95 -23.48 39.38
N LYS A 6 19.66 -23.21 39.24
CA LYS A 6 19.05 -22.77 37.98
C LYS A 6 19.02 -21.24 38.01
N SER A 7 19.85 -20.54 37.23
CA SER A 7 19.48 -19.25 36.65
C SER A 7 20.59 -18.69 35.73
N THR A 8 20.64 -19.13 34.48
CA THR A 8 21.36 -18.41 33.41
C THR A 8 20.51 -18.36 32.14
N LYS A 9 19.20 -18.19 32.31
CA LYS A 9 18.24 -18.05 31.20
C LYS A 9 17.38 -16.80 31.39
N ASN A 10 17.99 -15.60 31.39
CA ASN A 10 17.16 -14.40 31.32
C ASN A 10 17.81 -13.12 30.78
N ALA A 11 19.01 -13.19 30.19
CA ALA A 11 19.63 -11.98 29.60
C ALA A 11 19.20 -11.71 28.15
N GLU A 12 18.62 -12.70 27.47
CA GLU A 12 18.33 -12.64 26.02
C GLU A 12 16.89 -12.19 25.68
N LYS A 13 16.01 -12.03 26.68
CA LYS A 13 14.56 -11.81 26.47
C LYS A 13 14.08 -10.35 26.65
N GLN A 14 14.99 -9.37 26.67
CA GLN A 14 14.61 -7.96 26.87
C GLN A 14 14.99 -7.01 25.73
N ARG A 15 15.34 -7.51 24.54
CA ARG A 15 15.65 -6.68 23.37
C ARG A 15 14.46 -6.53 22.40
N SER A 16 13.24 -6.41 22.92
CA SER A 16 12.03 -6.23 22.12
C SER A 16 11.14 -5.08 22.58
N HIS A 17 11.63 -4.22 23.47
CA HIS A 17 10.90 -3.05 23.92
C HIS A 17 11.64 -1.78 23.47
N LEU A 18 10.94 -0.89 22.77
CA LEU A 18 11.43 0.45 22.49
C LEU A 18 11.67 1.15 23.83
N PRO A 19 12.80 1.84 24.02
CA PRO A 19 13.09 2.56 25.25
C PRO A 19 12.01 3.61 25.52
N THR A 20 11.68 3.84 26.79
CA THR A 20 10.66 4.82 27.20
C THR A 20 11.29 6.04 27.85
N LEU A 21 10.55 7.15 27.95
CA LEU A 21 11.02 8.35 28.68
C LEU A 21 11.29 8.04 30.17
N GLU A 22 10.61 7.06 30.75
CA GLU A 22 10.90 6.62 32.12
C GLU A 22 12.29 6.00 32.25
N ASP A 23 12.83 5.41 31.18
CA ASP A 23 14.18 4.83 31.17
C ASP A 23 15.25 5.93 31.13
N VAL A 24 14.94 7.07 30.49
CA VAL A 24 15.75 8.30 30.52
C VAL A 24 15.73 8.91 31.92
N ASP A 25 14.54 9.04 32.53
CA ASP A 25 14.37 9.60 33.89
C ASP A 25 15.07 8.75 34.96
N LYS A 26 15.09 7.42 34.79
CA LYS A 26 15.83 6.49 35.66
C LYS A 26 17.34 6.50 35.40
N GLY A 27 17.81 7.26 34.40
CA GLY A 27 19.22 7.35 34.01
C GLY A 27 19.78 6.07 33.40
N LEU A 28 18.92 5.20 32.86
CA LEU A 28 19.33 3.93 32.25
C LEU A 28 19.83 4.12 30.81
N ILE A 29 19.41 5.20 30.14
CA ILE A 29 19.77 5.58 28.77
C ILE A 29 19.87 7.11 28.64
N SER A 30 20.58 7.60 27.63
CA SER A 30 20.59 9.03 27.28
C SER A 30 19.28 9.44 26.60
N LEU A 31 18.97 10.74 26.62
CA LEU A 31 17.91 11.31 25.79
C LEU A 31 18.22 11.10 24.30
N ASP A 32 19.48 11.27 23.88
CA ASP A 32 19.92 11.02 22.51
C ASP A 32 19.69 9.55 22.10
N ASP A 33 19.96 8.59 23.00
CA ASP A 33 19.74 7.16 22.72
C ASP A 33 18.23 6.85 22.56
N TYR A 34 17.39 7.54 23.32
CA TYR A 34 15.94 7.47 23.19
C TYR A 34 15.49 8.04 21.83
N GLU A 35 15.95 9.23 21.47
CA GLU A 35 15.60 9.92 20.21
C GLU A 35 16.02 9.10 18.99
N ILE A 36 17.22 8.49 19.01
CA ILE A 36 17.70 7.58 17.96
C ILE A 36 16.79 6.33 17.86
N ALA A 37 16.44 5.72 18.99
CA ALA A 37 15.63 4.51 19.00
C ALA A 37 14.18 4.74 18.51
N HIS A 38 13.64 5.94 18.69
CA HIS A 38 12.33 6.34 18.16
C HIS A 38 12.38 6.90 16.75
N GLY A 39 13.58 7.03 16.17
CA GLY A 39 13.78 7.55 14.82
C GLY A 39 13.53 9.06 14.70
N GLU A 40 13.62 9.79 15.81
CA GLU A 40 13.60 11.25 15.84
C GLU A 40 14.97 11.82 15.43
N ASP A 41 16.05 11.15 15.85
CA ASP A 41 17.41 11.42 15.38
C ASP A 41 17.91 10.31 14.45
N VAL A 42 17.98 10.60 13.16
CA VAL A 42 18.46 9.68 12.13
C VAL A 42 19.89 10.08 11.77
N PRO A 43 20.88 9.17 11.87
CA PRO A 43 22.26 9.52 11.55
C PRO A 43 22.38 9.96 10.09
N GLU A 44 23.30 10.90 9.83
CA GLU A 44 23.58 11.34 8.48
C GLU A 44 23.97 10.16 7.58
N LEU A 45 23.48 10.17 6.33
CA LEU A 45 23.83 9.15 5.35
C LEU A 45 25.29 9.31 4.94
N THR A 46 26.17 8.61 5.65
CA THR A 46 27.60 8.55 5.34
C THR A 46 27.86 7.76 4.05
N GLU A 47 28.98 8.06 3.38
CA GLU A 47 29.39 7.34 2.16
C GLU A 47 29.55 5.83 2.39
N ALA A 48 30.10 5.44 3.55
CA ALA A 48 30.18 4.04 3.95
C ALA A 48 28.79 3.40 4.14
N GLY A 49 27.81 4.13 4.68
CA GLY A 49 26.42 3.67 4.78
C GLY A 49 25.77 3.51 3.41
N ALA A 50 26.01 4.46 2.50
CA ALA A 50 25.50 4.41 1.14
C ALA A 50 26.08 3.24 0.32
N MET A 51 27.37 2.93 0.50
CA MET A 51 28.02 1.79 -0.17
C MET A 51 27.49 0.43 0.30
N ASN A 52 26.99 0.35 1.53
CA ASN A 52 26.41 -0.87 2.11
C ASN A 52 24.89 -0.97 1.88
N ALA A 53 24.28 -0.05 1.12
CA ALA A 53 22.85 -0.11 0.82
C ALA A 53 22.52 -1.35 -0.02
N LEU A 54 21.51 -2.12 0.42
CA LEU A 54 21.03 -3.28 -0.31
C LEU A 54 20.18 -2.84 -1.51
N SER A 55 20.38 -3.46 -2.67
CA SER A 55 19.44 -3.32 -3.78
C SER A 55 18.13 -4.02 -3.44
N VAL A 56 17.01 -3.49 -3.93
CA VAL A 56 15.70 -4.15 -3.88
C VAL A 56 15.77 -5.56 -4.49
N SER A 57 16.64 -5.77 -5.47
CA SER A 57 16.86 -7.07 -6.11
C SER A 57 17.54 -8.10 -5.21
N ASP A 58 18.30 -7.66 -4.21
CA ASP A 58 19.07 -8.53 -3.32
C ASP A 58 18.25 -9.01 -2.12
N VAL A 59 17.05 -8.44 -1.93
CA VAL A 59 16.10 -8.84 -0.90
C VAL A 59 14.93 -9.58 -1.54
N PRO A 60 14.85 -10.92 -1.45
CA PRO A 60 13.87 -11.72 -2.19
C PRO A 60 12.41 -11.32 -1.94
N GLU A 61 12.09 -10.94 -0.70
CA GLU A 61 10.74 -10.53 -0.28
C GLU A 61 10.31 -9.21 -0.94
N LEU A 62 11.21 -8.23 -0.99
CA LEU A 62 10.99 -6.95 -1.67
C LEU A 62 11.00 -7.11 -3.19
N LYS A 63 11.92 -7.91 -3.73
CA LYS A 63 11.99 -8.22 -5.16
C LYS A 63 10.65 -8.74 -5.68
N ALA A 64 10.02 -9.70 -5.00
CA ALA A 64 8.71 -10.24 -5.41
C ALA A 64 7.58 -9.18 -5.40
N MET A 65 7.64 -8.21 -4.49
CA MET A 65 6.64 -7.11 -4.43
C MET A 65 6.81 -6.11 -5.58
N PHE A 66 8.05 -5.82 -5.97
CA PHE A 66 8.40 -4.87 -7.03
C PHE A 66 8.53 -5.53 -8.42
N GLU A 67 8.61 -6.86 -8.50
CA GLU A 67 8.53 -7.65 -9.73
C GLU A 67 7.11 -7.70 -10.32
N ARG A 68 6.07 -7.25 -9.59
CA ARG A 68 4.82 -6.86 -10.24
C ARG A 68 5.17 -5.77 -11.24
N ALA A 69 5.22 -6.14 -12.52
CA ALA A 69 5.98 -5.39 -13.51
C ALA A 69 5.62 -3.91 -13.47
N ARG A 70 6.65 -3.07 -13.40
CA ARG A 70 6.53 -1.61 -13.46
C ARG A 70 5.61 -1.24 -14.64
N GLY A 71 4.41 -0.74 -14.34
CA GLY A 71 3.38 -0.41 -15.37
C GLY A 71 2.23 -1.41 -15.55
N GLN A 72 2.20 -2.53 -14.81
CA GLN A 72 1.02 -3.39 -14.75
C GLN A 72 -0.07 -2.69 -13.94
N ARG A 73 -1.10 -2.19 -14.65
CA ARG A 73 -2.36 -1.81 -14.01
C ARG A 73 -2.93 -3.04 -13.30
N GLY A 74 -3.45 -2.85 -12.10
CA GLY A 74 -4.19 -3.89 -11.39
C GLY A 74 -5.35 -4.43 -12.24
N GLN A 75 -5.81 -5.63 -11.89
CA GLN A 75 -6.90 -6.31 -12.59
C GLN A 75 -8.08 -5.35 -12.82
N GLN A 76 -8.55 -5.28 -14.07
CA GLN A 76 -9.57 -4.31 -14.45
C GLN A 76 -10.87 -4.59 -13.70
N LYS A 77 -11.31 -3.65 -12.86
CA LYS A 77 -12.46 -3.82 -11.95
C LYS A 77 -13.81 -4.02 -12.66
N ALA A 78 -13.91 -3.68 -13.94
CA ALA A 78 -15.12 -3.80 -14.73
C ALA A 78 -14.83 -4.40 -16.12
N PRO A 79 -15.72 -5.22 -16.68
CA PRO A 79 -15.61 -5.70 -18.06
C PRO A 79 -15.47 -4.54 -19.05
N VAL A 80 -14.68 -4.76 -20.09
CA VAL A 80 -14.52 -3.79 -21.19
C VAL A 80 -15.87 -3.63 -21.90
N LYS A 81 -16.26 -2.38 -22.20
CA LYS A 81 -17.44 -2.10 -23.01
C LYS A 81 -17.25 -2.66 -24.41
N GLU A 82 -18.22 -3.43 -24.89
CA GLU A 82 -18.16 -3.99 -26.25
C GLU A 82 -18.50 -2.93 -27.30
N ARG A 83 -17.68 -2.82 -28.34
CA ARG A 83 -17.91 -1.90 -29.46
C ARG A 83 -18.80 -2.57 -30.50
N ILE A 84 -20.09 -2.32 -30.42
CA ILE A 84 -21.08 -2.83 -31.38
C ILE A 84 -21.60 -1.72 -32.30
N GLY A 85 -21.98 -2.08 -33.53
CA GLY A 85 -22.67 -1.20 -34.47
C GLY A 85 -24.19 -1.31 -34.32
N LEU A 86 -24.79 -0.50 -33.45
CA LEU A 86 -26.25 -0.47 -33.20
C LEU A 86 -26.92 0.65 -34.03
N ARG A 87 -28.07 0.35 -34.64
CA ARG A 87 -28.94 1.35 -35.28
C ARG A 87 -29.94 1.88 -34.26
N LEU A 88 -30.06 3.20 -34.19
CA LEU A 88 -30.98 3.91 -33.30
C LEU A 88 -31.77 4.93 -34.12
N ASP A 89 -32.99 5.24 -33.68
CA ASP A 89 -33.81 6.26 -34.32
C ASP A 89 -33.13 7.64 -34.31
N HIS A 90 -33.37 8.41 -35.37
CA HIS A 90 -32.78 9.73 -35.55
C HIS A 90 -33.09 10.67 -34.36
N ASN A 91 -34.35 10.71 -33.92
CA ASN A 91 -34.80 11.58 -32.84
C ASN A 91 -34.11 11.26 -31.51
N VAL A 92 -33.83 9.98 -31.24
CA VAL A 92 -33.09 9.54 -30.05
C VAL A 92 -31.67 10.08 -30.11
N VAL A 93 -30.96 9.84 -31.23
CA VAL A 93 -29.58 10.29 -31.40
C VAL A 93 -29.48 11.82 -31.31
N GLU A 94 -30.42 12.55 -31.92
CA GLU A 94 -30.46 14.01 -31.89
C GLU A 94 -30.65 14.54 -30.46
N HIS A 95 -31.58 13.96 -29.70
CA HIS A 95 -31.83 14.31 -28.30
C HIS A 95 -30.55 14.17 -27.45
N PHE A 96 -29.86 13.03 -27.57
CA PHE A 96 -28.63 12.81 -26.80
C PHE A 96 -27.50 13.72 -27.26
N ARG A 97 -27.33 13.95 -28.57
CA ARG A 97 -26.29 14.87 -29.11
C ARG A 97 -26.45 16.30 -28.61
N LYS A 98 -27.69 16.79 -28.45
CA LYS A 98 -27.96 18.14 -27.90
C LYS A 98 -27.46 18.32 -26.46
N MET A 99 -27.29 17.23 -25.70
CA MET A 99 -26.71 17.28 -24.35
C MET A 99 -25.18 17.45 -24.33
N GLY A 100 -24.54 17.59 -25.49
CA GLY A 100 -23.11 17.90 -25.61
C GLY A 100 -22.19 16.69 -25.39
N PRO A 101 -20.91 16.94 -25.00
CA PRO A 101 -19.92 15.88 -24.81
C PRO A 101 -20.41 14.77 -23.87
N GLY A 102 -20.05 13.53 -24.19
CA GLY A 102 -20.45 12.36 -23.40
C GLY A 102 -21.84 11.78 -23.72
N TRP A 103 -22.53 12.27 -24.75
CA TRP A 103 -23.86 11.78 -25.14
C TRP A 103 -23.94 10.26 -25.39
N GLN A 104 -22.87 9.65 -25.90
CA GLN A 104 -22.77 8.19 -26.08
C GLN A 104 -22.71 7.42 -24.74
N SER A 105 -22.10 8.01 -23.71
CA SER A 105 -22.11 7.40 -22.38
C SER A 105 -23.50 7.52 -21.75
N ARG A 106 -24.16 8.68 -21.88
CA ARG A 106 -25.52 8.87 -21.38
C ARG A 106 -26.53 7.91 -21.98
N ILE A 107 -26.50 7.69 -23.30
CA ILE A 107 -27.41 6.72 -23.92
C ILE A 107 -27.14 5.30 -23.43
N ASN A 108 -25.87 4.93 -23.24
CA ASN A 108 -25.51 3.64 -22.64
C ASN A 108 -26.03 3.51 -21.20
N ASP A 109 -25.98 4.57 -20.40
CA ASP A 109 -26.47 4.54 -19.01
C ASP A 109 -27.98 4.35 -18.94
N VAL A 110 -28.73 4.94 -19.88
CA VAL A 110 -30.18 4.73 -20.03
C VAL A 110 -30.47 3.27 -20.40
N LEU A 111 -29.76 2.71 -21.38
CA LEU A 111 -29.92 1.31 -21.78
C LEU A 111 -29.55 0.35 -20.64
N ALA A 112 -28.47 0.63 -19.91
CA ALA A 112 -28.08 -0.15 -18.74
C ALA A 112 -29.10 -0.06 -17.61
N GLY A 113 -29.70 1.12 -17.40
CA GLY A 113 -30.81 1.31 -16.46
C GLY A 113 -32.03 0.49 -16.83
N TYR A 114 -32.40 0.47 -18.12
CA TYR A 114 -33.47 -0.39 -18.63
C TYR A 114 -33.19 -1.87 -18.37
N VAL A 115 -31.99 -2.37 -18.72
CA VAL A 115 -31.61 -3.77 -18.49
C VAL A 115 -31.66 -4.15 -17.00
N LYS A 116 -31.24 -3.26 -16.09
CA LYS A 116 -31.33 -3.49 -14.64
C LYS A 116 -32.76 -3.52 -14.12
N ALA A 117 -33.67 -2.76 -14.75
CA ALA A 117 -35.07 -2.69 -14.34
C ALA A 117 -35.92 -3.82 -14.95
N ASP A 118 -35.60 -4.23 -16.18
CA ASP A 118 -36.25 -5.32 -16.92
C ASP A 118 -35.76 -6.71 -16.47
N GLY A 119 -34.54 -6.78 -15.93
CA GLY A 119 -34.00 -7.97 -15.29
C GLY A 119 -34.71 -8.28 -13.97
N LYS A 120 -35.56 -9.31 -14.00
CA LYS A 120 -35.75 -10.21 -12.85
C LYS A 120 -34.43 -10.86 -12.44
#